data_AF-A0A962WGR8-F1
#
_entry.id   AF-A0A962WGR8-F1
#
_cell.length_a   1.000
_cell.length_b   1.000
_cell.length_c   1.000
_cell.angle_alpha   90.00
_cell.angle_beta   90.00
_cell.angle_gamma   90.00
#
_symmetry.space_group_name_H-M   'P 1'
#
loop_
_entity.id
_entity.type
_entity.pdbx_description
1 polymer ?
#
loop_
_entity_poly.entity_id
_entity_poly.type
_entity_poly.pdbx_seq_one_letter_code
_entity_poly.pdbx_strand_id
1 'polypeptide(L)'
;TIRYQIQEMLRIEKIFEEEGILQEIDAYAPLVPDGSNWKATMLIEYPDVNERKRELARLIGVEDRMFVEVEGMARVYAIADEDLERENDEKTSAVHFLRFELSPSMCTAIQAGSALAIGVDHAEYTHELAPVPESIRRSLAADLG
;
A
#
# COMPACT_ATOMS: atom_id res chain seq x y z
N THR A 1 7.58 0.04 -11.79
CA THR A 1 7.74 -0.68 -10.51
C THR A 1 6.91 -1.96 -10.49
N ILE A 2 5.62 -1.93 -10.86
CA ILE A 2 4.77 -3.13 -11.06
C ILE A 2 5.27 -4.05 -12.19
N ARG A 3 5.62 -3.47 -13.36
CA ARG A 3 6.19 -4.23 -14.48
C ARG A 3 7.41 -5.08 -14.09
N TYR A 4 8.21 -4.61 -13.13
CA TYR A 4 9.39 -5.33 -12.67
C TYR A 4 9.03 -6.52 -11.78
N GLN A 5 8.02 -6.39 -10.91
CA GLN A 5 7.51 -7.50 -10.10
C GLN A 5 6.85 -8.58 -10.96
N ILE A 6 6.04 -8.19 -11.95
CA ILE A 6 5.46 -9.13 -12.93
C ILE A 6 6.58 -9.88 -13.67
N GLN A 7 7.60 -9.17 -14.15
CA GLN A 7 8.72 -9.79 -14.87
C GLN A 7 9.53 -10.76 -14.00
N GLU A 8 9.73 -10.45 -12.72
CA GLU A 8 10.47 -11.33 -11.82
C GLU A 8 9.65 -12.57 -11.45
N MET A 9 8.33 -12.44 -11.29
CA MET A 9 7.46 -13.60 -11.04
C MET A 9 7.37 -14.54 -12.24
N LEU A 10 7.14 -14.00 -13.44
CA LEU A 10 7.15 -14.78 -14.68
C LEU A 10 8.49 -15.53 -14.88
N ARG A 11 9.61 -14.94 -14.46
CA ARG A 11 10.93 -15.56 -14.55
C ARG A 11 11.13 -16.68 -13.52
N ILE A 12 10.66 -16.50 -12.29
CA ILE A 12 10.77 -17.49 -11.21
C ILE A 12 9.89 -18.71 -11.53
N GLU A 13 8.67 -18.49 -11.99
CA GLU A 13 7.70 -19.55 -12.25
C GLU A 13 7.82 -20.18 -13.63
N LYS A 14 8.71 -19.65 -14.49
CA LYS A 14 8.95 -20.15 -15.86
C LYS A 14 7.66 -20.21 -16.68
N ILE A 15 6.81 -19.20 -16.50
CA ILE A 15 5.57 -19.06 -17.25
C ILE A 15 5.90 -18.35 -18.57
N PHE A 16 5.76 -19.08 -19.68
CA PHE A 16 6.07 -18.58 -21.03
C PHE A 16 4.85 -18.62 -21.97
N GLU A 17 3.73 -19.17 -21.51
CA GLU A 17 2.48 -19.29 -22.26
C GLU A 17 1.63 -18.04 -22.04
N GLU A 18 0.99 -17.56 -23.11
CA GLU A 18 0.26 -16.29 -23.15
C GLU A 18 -0.88 -16.21 -22.10
N GLU A 19 -1.58 -17.32 -21.86
CA GLU A 19 -2.64 -17.42 -20.85
C GLU A 19 -2.09 -17.31 -19.42
N GLY A 20 -0.94 -17.92 -19.12
CA GLY A 20 -0.29 -17.80 -17.81
C GLY A 20 0.30 -16.40 -17.58
N ILE A 21 0.78 -15.74 -18.64
CA ILE A 21 1.23 -14.34 -18.56
C ILE A 21 0.05 -13.40 -18.29
N LEU A 22 -1.09 -13.63 -18.92
CA LEU A 22 -2.31 -12.84 -18.68
C LEU A 22 -2.87 -13.06 -17.28
N GLN A 23 -2.85 -14.29 -16.75
CA GLN A 23 -3.23 -14.57 -15.36
C GLN A 23 -2.35 -13.82 -14.36
N GLU A 24 -1.04 -13.77 -14.59
CA GLU A 24 -0.14 -12.96 -13.77
C GLU A 24 -0.43 -11.46 -13.93
N ILE A 25 -0.58 -10.97 -15.16
CA ILE A 25 -0.95 -9.55 -15.38
C ILE A 25 -2.27 -9.21 -14.66
N ASP A 26 -3.27 -10.09 -14.68
CA ASP A 26 -4.55 -9.92 -14.00
C ASP A 26 -4.41 -9.99 -12.48
N ALA A 27 -3.52 -10.81 -11.92
CA ALA A 27 -3.22 -10.83 -10.49
C ALA A 27 -2.61 -9.49 -10.01
N TYR A 28 -1.88 -8.79 -10.88
CA TYR A 28 -1.27 -7.50 -10.58
C TYR A 28 -2.08 -6.28 -11.08
N ALA A 29 -3.12 -6.48 -11.88
CA ALA A 29 -4.01 -5.43 -12.35
C ALA A 29 -4.69 -4.66 -11.19
N PRO A 30 -5.10 -5.33 -10.09
CA PRO A 30 -5.56 -4.65 -8.88
C PRO A 30 -4.50 -3.77 -8.21
N LEU A 31 -3.21 -3.79 -8.60
CA LEU A 31 -2.18 -2.90 -8.06
C LEU A 31 -1.94 -1.64 -8.90
N VAL A 32 -2.57 -1.52 -10.07
CA VAL A 32 -2.45 -0.32 -10.91
C VAL A 32 -3.44 0.76 -10.43
N PRO A 33 -2.99 2.01 -10.17
CA PRO A 33 -3.87 3.14 -9.89
C PRO A 33 -4.86 3.37 -11.04
N ASP A 34 -6.13 3.61 -10.71
CA ASP A 34 -7.18 3.94 -11.70
C ASP A 34 -7.41 5.45 -11.88
N GLY A 35 -6.59 6.27 -11.22
CA GLY A 35 -6.59 7.73 -11.30
C GLY A 35 -7.18 8.44 -10.07
N SER A 36 -7.94 7.75 -9.21
CA SER A 36 -8.46 8.30 -7.94
C SER A 36 -7.92 7.61 -6.69
N ASN A 37 -7.05 6.62 -6.82
CA ASN A 37 -6.44 5.96 -5.69
C ASN A 37 -4.92 5.81 -5.80
N TRP A 38 -4.30 5.64 -4.64
CA TRP A 38 -2.93 5.15 -4.54
C TRP A 38 -2.93 3.72 -4.04
N LYS A 39 -1.94 2.96 -4.50
CA LYS A 39 -1.74 1.57 -4.10
C LYS A 39 -0.31 1.41 -3.59
N ALA A 40 -0.17 0.72 -2.47
CA ALA A 40 1.11 0.52 -1.80
C ALA A 40 1.23 -0.90 -1.25
N THR A 41 2.46 -1.41 -1.21
CA THR A 41 2.78 -2.63 -0.48
C THR A 41 3.44 -2.24 0.84
N MET A 42 2.84 -2.65 1.96
CA MET A 42 3.41 -2.48 3.29
C MET A 42 4.17 -3.75 3.67
N LEU A 43 5.41 -3.59 4.15
CA LEU A 43 6.23 -4.68 4.66
C LEU A 43 6.57 -4.44 6.13
N ILE A 44 6.35 -5.45 6.97
CA ILE A 44 6.73 -5.47 8.38
C ILE A 44 7.94 -6.39 8.53
N GLU A 45 9.11 -5.80 8.72
CA GLU A 45 10.39 -6.52 8.73
C GLU A 45 11.01 -6.57 10.12
N TYR A 46 11.27 -7.78 10.60
CA TYR A 46 12.06 -8.06 11.79
C TYR A 46 13.17 -9.06 11.45
N PRO A 47 14.43 -8.78 11.79
CA PRO A 47 15.55 -9.69 11.50
C PRO A 47 15.43 -11.04 12.23
N ASP A 48 14.98 -11.03 13.49
CA ASP A 48 14.79 -12.25 14.28
C ASP A 48 13.40 -12.85 14.07
N VAL A 49 13.34 -14.16 13.87
CA VAL A 49 12.09 -14.88 13.56
C VAL A 49 11.16 -14.95 14.78
N ASN A 50 11.69 -15.04 16.00
CA ASN A 50 10.87 -15.10 17.20
C ASN A 50 10.30 -13.72 17.55
N GLU A 51 11.11 -12.68 17.37
CA GLU A 51 10.68 -11.28 17.44
C GLU A 51 9.57 -11.02 16.42
N ARG A 52 9.79 -11.36 15.15
CA ARG A 52 8.78 -11.21 14.09
C ARG A 52 7.44 -11.84 14.47
N LYS A 53 7.45 -13.08 14.95
CA LYS A 53 6.22 -13.78 15.34
C LYS A 53 5.46 -13.08 16.46
N ARG A 54 6.17 -12.56 17.48
CA ARG A 54 5.53 -11.83 18.60
C ARG A 54 4.98 -10.49 18.13
N GLU A 55 5.75 -9.74 17.36
CA GLU A 55 5.34 -8.40 16.94
C GLU A 55 4.19 -8.46 15.92
N LEU A 56 4.17 -9.42 15.00
CA LEU A 56 3.00 -9.64 14.12
C LEU A 56 1.73 -10.02 14.87
N ALA A 57 1.83 -10.66 16.04
CA ALA A 57 0.68 -10.91 16.91
C ALA A 57 0.23 -9.66 17.69
N ARG A 58 1.12 -8.68 17.91
CA ARG A 58 0.79 -7.40 18.56
C ARG A 58 0.24 -6.37 17.58
N LEU A 59 0.68 -6.41 16.33
CA LEU A 59 0.31 -5.48 15.27
C LEU A 59 -0.93 -5.94 14.47
N ILE A 60 -1.80 -6.74 15.06
CA ILE A 60 -3.05 -7.17 14.42
C ILE A 60 -3.90 -5.94 14.08
N GLY A 61 -4.22 -5.75 12.80
CA GLY A 61 -5.01 -4.60 12.33
C GLY A 61 -4.19 -3.33 12.12
N VAL A 62 -2.85 -3.39 12.14
CA VAL A 62 -1.99 -2.22 11.86
C VAL A 62 -2.22 -1.68 10.44
N GLU A 63 -2.50 -2.56 9.49
CA GLU A 63 -2.78 -2.24 8.10
C GLU A 63 -4.00 -1.32 7.93
N ASP A 64 -5.05 -1.54 8.74
CA ASP A 64 -6.28 -0.75 8.73
C ASP A 64 -6.10 0.64 9.37
N ARG A 65 -4.98 0.85 10.08
CA ARG A 65 -4.63 2.11 10.75
C ARG A 65 -3.62 2.94 9.96
N MET A 66 -3.20 2.47 8.79
CA MET A 66 -2.41 3.26 7.85
C MET A 66 -3.28 4.38 7.27
N PHE A 67 -2.75 5.60 7.20
CA PHE A 67 -3.47 6.75 6.66
C PHE A 67 -2.59 7.65 5.79
N VAL A 68 -3.25 8.38 4.90
CA VAL A 68 -2.72 9.58 4.25
C VAL A 68 -3.56 10.79 4.62
N GLU A 69 -2.93 11.95 4.74
CA GLU A 69 -3.60 13.20 5.09
C GLU A 69 -3.14 14.30 4.15
N VAL A 70 -4.08 14.91 3.44
CA VAL A 70 -3.82 16.12 2.64
C VAL A 70 -4.10 17.33 3.52
N GLU A 71 -3.20 18.32 3.50
CA GLU A 71 -3.29 19.51 4.33
C GLU A 71 -4.70 20.14 4.34
N GLY A 72 -5.28 20.27 5.53
CA GLY A 72 -6.61 20.85 5.73
C GLY A 72 -7.78 19.95 5.35
N MET A 73 -7.54 18.67 5.04
CA MET A 73 -8.56 17.68 4.70
C MET A 73 -8.59 16.53 5.71
N ALA A 74 -9.67 15.74 5.69
CA ALA A 74 -9.78 14.57 6.54
C ALA A 74 -8.80 13.46 6.11
N ARG A 75 -8.34 12.66 7.08
CA ARG A 75 -7.52 11.47 6.82
C ARG A 75 -8.25 10.46 5.94
N VAL A 76 -7.50 9.85 5.04
CA VAL A 76 -7.91 8.69 4.26
C VAL A 76 -7.17 7.49 4.81
N TYR A 77 -7.91 6.55 5.41
CA TYR A 77 -7.36 5.29 5.88
C TYR A 77 -7.24 4.30 4.73
N ALA A 78 -6.27 3.40 4.82
CA ALA A 78 -6.07 2.33 3.86
C ALA A 78 -7.26 1.35 3.86
N ILE A 79 -7.59 0.85 2.68
CA ILE A 79 -8.35 -0.36 2.48
C ILE A 79 -7.31 -1.45 2.24
N ALA A 80 -7.18 -2.40 3.17
CA ALA A 80 -6.15 -3.42 3.15
C ALA A 80 -6.67 -4.76 2.65
N ASP A 81 -5.84 -5.47 1.87
CA ASP A 81 -6.00 -6.89 1.52
C ASP A 81 -7.36 -7.27 0.92
N GLU A 82 -8.00 -6.36 0.17
CA GLU A 82 -9.35 -6.56 -0.40
C GLU A 82 -9.45 -7.76 -1.36
N ASP A 83 -8.33 -8.15 -1.96
CA ASP A 83 -8.21 -9.27 -2.91
C ASP A 83 -7.77 -10.58 -2.25
N LEU A 84 -7.57 -10.61 -0.93
CA LEU A 84 -7.10 -11.79 -0.20
C LEU A 84 -8.16 -12.29 0.79
N GLU A 85 -8.58 -13.54 0.66
CA GLU A 85 -9.36 -14.20 1.71
C GLU A 85 -8.46 -14.42 2.94
N ARG A 86 -8.81 -13.80 4.08
CA ARG A 86 -8.08 -13.99 5.33
C ARG A 86 -8.21 -15.44 5.80
N GLU A 87 -7.08 -16.15 5.88
CA GLU A 87 -7.05 -17.55 6.36
C GLU A 87 -7.05 -17.69 7.89
N ASN A 88 -6.65 -16.66 8.66
CA ASN A 88 -6.56 -16.73 10.13
C ASN A 88 -6.58 -15.34 10.82
N ASP A 89 -7.37 -15.17 11.88
CA ASP A 89 -7.47 -13.95 12.70
C ASP A 89 -6.43 -13.85 13.84
N GLU A 90 -5.59 -14.87 14.04
CA GLU A 90 -4.67 -14.95 15.19
C GLU A 90 -3.40 -14.09 15.07
N LYS A 91 -3.00 -13.65 13.88
CA LYS A 91 -1.77 -12.86 13.64
C LYS A 91 -1.85 -12.08 12.33
N THR A 92 -1.21 -10.91 12.26
CA THR A 92 -1.14 -10.15 11.00
C THR A 92 -0.09 -10.71 10.03
N SER A 93 -0.23 -10.35 8.75
CA SER A 93 0.72 -10.71 7.70
C SER A 93 1.98 -9.84 7.78
N ALA A 94 3.12 -10.34 7.29
CA ALA A 94 4.30 -9.50 7.14
C ALA A 94 4.21 -8.57 5.92
N VAL A 95 3.27 -8.83 5.01
CA VAL A 95 3.07 -8.08 3.77
C VAL A 95 1.58 -7.79 3.61
N HIS A 96 1.23 -6.53 3.35
CA HIS A 96 -0.13 -6.07 3.09
C HIS A 96 -0.20 -5.27 1.81
N PHE A 97 -1.33 -5.38 1.09
CA PHE A 97 -1.64 -4.54 -0.04
C PHE A 97 -2.64 -3.48 0.39
N LEU A 98 -2.27 -2.21 0.23
CA LEU A 98 -3.05 -1.07 0.69
C LEU A 98 -3.54 -0.28 -0.50
N ARG A 99 -4.82 0.09 -0.47
CA ARG A 99 -5.41 1.09 -1.37
C ARG A 99 -5.89 2.31 -0.57
N PHE A 100 -5.55 3.50 -1.03
CA PHE A 100 -6.03 4.77 -0.48
C PHE A 100 -6.95 5.43 -1.50
N GLU A 101 -8.23 5.50 -1.19
CA GLU A 101 -9.22 6.12 -2.08
C GLU A 101 -9.30 7.63 -1.82
N LEU A 102 -8.87 8.43 -2.79
CA LEU A 102 -8.79 9.88 -2.66
C LEU A 102 -10.01 10.54 -3.30
N SER A 103 -10.56 11.54 -2.61
CA SER A 103 -11.62 12.36 -3.20
C SER A 103 -11.09 13.24 -4.35
N PRO A 104 -11.92 13.64 -5.32
CA PRO A 104 -11.50 14.55 -6.40
C PRO A 104 -10.88 15.86 -5.90
N SER A 105 -11.38 16.39 -4.77
CA SER A 105 -10.82 17.57 -4.12
C SER A 105 -9.42 17.33 -3.55
N MET A 106 -9.16 16.14 -3.01
CA MET A 106 -7.83 15.75 -2.53
C MET A 106 -6.86 15.65 -3.71
N CYS A 107 -7.24 14.98 -4.80
CA CYS A 107 -6.41 14.87 -6.01
C CYS A 107 -6.02 16.26 -6.53
N THR A 108 -6.99 17.17 -6.66
CA THR A 108 -6.75 18.56 -7.09
C THR A 108 -5.78 19.28 -6.16
N ALA A 109 -5.96 19.15 -4.84
CA ALA A 109 -5.11 19.79 -3.85
C ALA A 109 -3.67 19.25 -3.88
N ILE A 110 -3.50 17.94 -4.05
CA ILE A 110 -2.20 17.29 -4.19
C ILE A 110 -1.50 17.76 -5.47
N GLN A 111 -2.20 17.77 -6.61
CA GLN A 111 -1.67 18.28 -7.89
C GLN A 111 -1.28 19.77 -7.79
N ALA A 112 -2.05 20.56 -7.04
CA ALA A 112 -1.77 21.97 -6.79
C ALA A 112 -0.59 22.23 -5.81
N GLY A 113 -0.07 21.19 -5.16
CA GLY A 113 1.11 21.31 -4.30
C GLY A 113 0.87 21.25 -2.81
N SER A 114 -0.35 20.95 -2.36
CA SER A 114 -0.69 20.87 -0.92
C SER A 114 0.18 19.86 -0.20
N ALA A 115 0.51 20.13 1.06
CA ALA A 115 1.32 19.21 1.85
C ALA A 115 0.57 17.89 2.06
N LEU A 116 1.34 16.81 2.14
CA LEU A 116 0.86 15.45 2.35
C LEU A 116 1.53 14.90 3.60
N ALA A 117 0.80 14.19 4.44
CA ALA A 117 1.33 13.32 5.48
C ALA A 117 0.96 11.87 5.17
N ILE A 118 1.81 10.95 5.61
CA ILE A 118 1.53 9.51 5.64
C ILE A 118 1.89 9.00 7.04
N GLY A 119 1.05 8.14 7.59
CA GLY A 119 1.28 7.66 8.94
C GLY A 119 0.48 6.42 9.28
N VAL A 120 0.61 6.04 10.54
CA VAL A 120 -0.09 4.94 11.18
C VAL A 120 -0.41 5.35 12.60
N ASP A 121 -1.64 5.09 13.03
CA ASP A 121 -2.12 5.41 14.38
C ASP A 121 -2.68 4.17 15.09
N HIS A 122 -1.94 3.08 14.99
CA HIS A 122 -2.22 1.84 15.70
C HIS A 122 -1.81 1.95 17.18
N ALA A 123 -2.57 1.31 18.08
CA ALA A 123 -2.34 1.38 19.53
C ALA A 123 -0.93 0.91 19.95
N GLU A 124 -0.41 -0.09 19.25
CA GLU A 124 0.94 -0.64 19.49
C GLU A 124 2.03 0.01 18.60
N TYR A 125 1.65 0.85 17.63
CA TYR A 125 2.60 1.49 16.72
C TYR A 125 2.03 2.78 16.11
N THR A 126 2.52 3.93 16.58
CA THR A 126 2.14 5.24 16.05
C THR A 126 3.35 5.93 15.45
N HIS A 127 3.25 6.29 14.17
CA HIS A 127 4.31 7.01 13.47
C HIS A 127 3.72 7.86 12.34
N GLU A 128 4.34 9.00 12.06
CA GLU A 128 3.87 9.92 11.04
C GLU A 128 5.06 10.60 10.35
N LEU A 129 4.99 10.65 9.02
CA LEU A 129 5.87 11.44 8.17
C LEU A 129 5.08 12.64 7.63
N ALA A 130 5.30 13.80 8.25
CA ALA A 130 4.65 15.06 7.91
C ALA A 130 5.66 16.23 7.89
N PRO A 131 5.84 16.93 6.74
CA PRO A 131 5.31 16.59 5.42
C PRO A 131 6.13 15.48 4.75
N VAL A 132 5.49 14.73 3.86
CA VAL A 132 6.15 13.87 2.88
C VAL A 132 7.09 14.73 2.02
N PRO A 133 8.36 14.31 1.81
CA PRO A 133 9.32 15.04 1.01
C PRO A 133 8.79 15.38 -0.39
N GLU A 134 9.10 16.59 -0.86
CA GLU A 134 8.52 17.16 -2.08
C GLU A 134 8.76 16.30 -3.33
N SER A 135 9.92 15.64 -3.44
CA SER A 135 10.22 14.73 -4.54
C SER A 135 9.27 13.53 -4.59
N ILE A 136 8.98 12.93 -3.43
CA ILE A 136 8.05 11.81 -3.30
C ILE A 136 6.62 12.28 -3.55
N ARG A 137 6.22 13.41 -2.95
CA ARG A 137 4.90 14.01 -3.15
C ARG A 137 4.61 14.28 -4.63
N ARG A 138 5.58 14.83 -5.37
CA ARG A 138 5.46 15.05 -6.82
C ARG A 138 5.33 13.76 -7.61
N SER A 139 6.07 12.71 -7.22
CA SER A 139 5.93 11.39 -7.84
C SER A 139 4.53 10.83 -7.62
N LEU A 140 4.01 10.86 -6.39
CA LEU A 140 2.67 10.37 -6.05
C LEU A 140 1.56 11.18 -6.74
N ALA A 141 1.74 12.50 -6.90
CA ALA A 141 0.80 13.35 -7.62
C ALA A 141 0.69 12.99 -9.11
N ALA A 142 1.74 12.42 -9.71
CA ALA A 142 1.74 12.01 -11.12
C ALA A 142 0.91 10.73 -11.37
N ASP A 143 0.59 9.98 -10.32
CA ASP A 143 -0.26 8.78 -10.40
C ASP A 143 -1.76 9.13 -10.37
N LEU A 144 -2.11 10.40 -10.14
CA LEU A 144 -3.49 10.89 -10.05
C LEU A 144 -3.93 11.56 -11.36
N GLY A 145 -5.18 11.27 -11.78
CA GLY A 145 -5.81 11.77 -13.01
C GLY A 145 -6.34 13.20 -12.95
#